data_AF-A0A377TZ84-F1
#
_entry.id   AF-A0A377TZ84-F1
#
_cell.length_a   1.000
_cell.length_b   1.000
_cell.length_c   1.000
_cell.angle_alpha   90.00
_cell.angle_beta   90.00
_cell.angle_gamma   90.00
#
_symmetry.space_group_name_H-M   'P 1'
#
loop_
_entity.id
_entity.type
_entity.pdbx_description
1 polymer ?
#
loop_
_entity_poly.entity_id
_entity_poly.type
_entity_poly.pdbx_seq_one_letter_code
_entity_poly.pdbx_strand_id
1 'polypeptide(L)' 'MAQWLVNGWCRETIFNLKLPMKKRYEEVSQNLAYIQAQLDEHGVNAQIQARQLYHDS' A
#
# COMPACT_ATOMS: atom_id res chain seq x y z
N MET A 1 3.69 5.93 -3.89
CA MET A 1 2.38 6.16 -3.24
C MET A 1 2.51 6.74 -1.84
N ALA A 2 3.37 6.20 -0.97
CA ALA A 2 3.59 6.76 0.36
C ALA A 2 3.80 8.28 0.37
N GLN A 3 4.65 8.82 -0.52
CA GLN A 3 4.89 10.27 -0.64
C GLN A 3 3.63 11.10 -0.96
N TRP A 4 2.69 10.58 -1.75
CA TRP A 4 1.44 11.30 -2.07
C TRP A 4 0.50 11.36 -0.86
N LEU A 5 0.46 10.29 -0.07
CA LEU A 5 -0.32 10.23 1.17
C LEU A 5 0.28 11.12 2.26
N VAL A 6 1.60 11.09 2.42
CA VAL A 6 2.34 11.92 3.38
C VAL A 6 2.17 13.41 3.08
N ASN A 7 2.22 13.80 1.80
CA ASN A 7 2.05 15.20 1.40
C ASN A 7 0.59 15.66 1.36
N GLY A 8 -0.38 14.78 1.64
CA GLY A 8 -1.81 15.11 1.60
C GLY A 8 -2.34 15.45 0.19
N TRP A 9 -1.68 15.00 -0.87
CA TRP A 9 -2.08 15.28 -2.25
C TRP A 9 -3.33 14.50 -2.68
N CYS A 10 -3.69 13.45 -1.94
CA CYS A 10 -4.91 12.67 -2.14
C CYS A 10 -5.51 12.31 -0.78
N ARG A 11 -6.85 12.29 -0.71
CA ARG A 11 -7.58 11.84 0.49
C ARG A 11 -7.76 10.32 0.52
N GLU A 12 -7.99 9.74 -0.66
CA GLU A 12 -8.14 8.30 -0.88
C GLU A 12 -7.38 7.93 -2.16
N THR A 13 -6.76 6.75 -2.18
CA THR A 13 -6.02 6.25 -3.34
C THR A 13 -6.25 4.76 -3.51
N ILE A 14 -6.44 4.33 -4.76
CA ILE A 14 -6.55 2.92 -5.13
C ILE A 14 -5.47 2.66 -6.17
N PHE A 15 -4.62 1.67 -5.91
CA PHE A 15 -3.55 1.29 -6.82
C PHE A 15 -3.30 -0.21 -6.75
N ASN A 16 -2.83 -0.77 -7.86
CA ASN A 16 -2.48 -2.19 -7.95
C ASN A 16 -1.00 -2.40 -7.66
N LEU A 17 -0.71 -3.38 -6.79
CA LEU A 17 0.64 -3.88 -6.55
C LEU A 17 0.89 -5.08 -7.47
N LYS A 18 1.87 -4.95 -8.37
CA LYS A 18 2.30 -6.08 -9.19
C LYS A 18 3.06 -7.07 -8.30
N LEU A 19 2.55 -8.29 -8.23
CA LEU A 19 3.14 -9.33 -7.38
C LEU A 19 4.19 -10.14 -8.15
N PRO A 20 5.31 -10.51 -7.51
CA PRO A 20 6.29 -11.42 -8.09
C PRO A 20 5.71 -12.84 -8.21
N MET A 21 6.24 -13.66 -9.13
CA MET A 21 5.76 -15.04 -9.32
C MET A 21 5.95 -15.94 -8.08
N LYS A 22 6.95 -15.65 -7.25
CA LYS A 22 7.26 -16.38 -6.00
C LYS A 22 7.09 -15.43 -4.81
N LYS A 23 6.76 -15.96 -3.63
CA LYS A 23 6.65 -15.19 -2.37
C LYS A 23 5.64 -14.03 -2.41
N ARG A 24 4.55 -14.19 -3.17
CA ARG A 24 3.48 -13.17 -3.35
C ARG A 24 2.98 -12.54 -2.06
N TYR A 25 2.69 -13.37 -1.06
CA TYR A 25 2.18 -12.90 0.23
C TYR A 25 3.22 -12.09 1.01
N GLU A 26 4.46 -12.60 1.11
CA GLU A 26 5.54 -11.87 1.78
C GLU A 26 5.75 -10.50 1.13
N GLU A 27 5.73 -10.44 -0.20
CA GLU A 27 5.97 -9.18 -0.90
C GLU A 27 4.82 -8.19 -0.76
N VAL A 28 3.57 -8.65 -0.78
CA VAL A 28 2.44 -7.74 -0.52
C VAL A 28 2.50 -7.23 0.92
N SER A 29 2.79 -8.09 1.89
CA SER A 29 2.92 -7.70 3.30
C SER A 29 4.07 -6.72 3.51
N GLN A 30 5.23 -6.92 2.88
CA GLN A 30 6.37 -5.99 2.95
C GLN A 30 6.03 -4.63 2.34
N ASN A 31 5.39 -4.61 1.17
CA ASN A 31 4.99 -3.36 0.52
C ASN A 31 3.97 -2.59 1.37
N LEU A 32 2.99 -3.27 1.96
CA LEU A 32 2.00 -2.65 2.84
C LEU A 32 2.65 -2.13 4.13
N ALA A 33 3.56 -2.91 4.73
CA ALA A 33 4.31 -2.50 5.92
C ALA A 33 5.18 -1.27 5.65
N TYR A 34 5.81 -1.19 4.48
CA TYR A 34 6.57 0.00 4.07
C TYR A 34 5.69 1.24 3.99
N ILE A 35 4.50 1.14 3.40
CA ILE A 35 3.56 2.27 3.33
C ILE A 35 3.09 2.68 4.73
N GLN A 36 2.75 1.72 5.58
CA GLN A 36 2.34 1.99 6.97
C GLN A 36 3.46 2.70 7.75
N ALA A 37 4.70 2.22 7.65
CA ALA A 37 5.83 2.82 8.34
C ALA A 37 6.05 4.29 7.92
N GLN A 38 5.89 4.61 6.63
CA GLN A 38 5.97 6.00 6.15
C GLN A 38 4.82 6.88 6.66
N LEU A 39 3.61 6.32 6.76
CA LEU A 39 2.47 7.05 7.34
C LEU A 39 2.69 7.32 8.83
N ASP A 40 3.16 6.33 9.57
CA ASP A 40 3.44 6.43 11.01
C ASP A 40 4.57 7.44 11.28
N GLU A 41 5.65 7.39 10.49
CA GLU A 41 6.79 8.32 10.58
C GLU A 41 6.36 9.79 10.39
N HIS A 42 5.40 10.03 9.50
CA HIS A 42 4.85 11.35 9.24
C HIS A 42 3.60 11.69 10.08
N GLY A 43 3.18 10.81 10.99
CA GLY A 43 2.01 11.01 11.84
C GLY A 43 0.67 11.07 11.09
N VAL A 44 0.60 10.49 9.89
CA VAL A 44 -0.59 10.49 9.04
C VAL A 44 -1.45 9.28 9.39
N ASN A 45 -2.60 9.54 10.00
CA ASN A 45 -3.55 8.49 10.34
C ASN A 45 -4.36 8.09 9.09
N ALA A 46 -4.05 6.94 8.52
CA ALA A 46 -4.71 6.40 7.33
C ALA A 46 -5.09 4.93 7.52
N GLN A 47 -6.17 4.50 6.85
CA GLN A 47 -6.60 3.11 6.83
C GLN A 47 -6.13 2.44 5.54
N ILE A 48 -5.38 1.35 5.66
CA ILE A 48 -4.89 0.58 4.51
C ILE A 48 -5.71 -0.71 4.41
N GLN A 49 -6.29 -0.96 3.24
CA GLN A 49 -6.95 -2.22 2.91
C GLN A 49 -6.36 -2.75 1.60
N ALA A 50 -6.06 -4.05 1.57
CA ALA A 50 -5.58 -4.72 0.38
C ALA A 50 -6.43 -5.98 0.15
N ARG A 51 -6.89 -6.15 -1.09
CA ARG A 51 -7.67 -7.32 -1.50
C ARG A 51 -7.25 -7.73 -2.90
N GLN A 52 -6.99 -9.02 -3.09
CA GLN A 52 -6.81 -9.57 -4.44
C GLN A 52 -8.19 -9.66 -5.09
N LEU A 53 -8.44 -8.80 -6.09
CA LEU A 53 -9.72 -8.81 -6.79
C LEU A 53 -9.74 -9.94 -7.82
N TYR A 54 -10.93 -10.46 -8.13
CA TYR A 54 -11.11 -11.58 -9.07
C TYR A 54 -10.58 -11.26 -10.49
N HIS A 55 -10.48 -9.98 -10.83
CA HIS A 55 -9.95 -9.50 -12.11
C HIS A 55 -8.42 -9.26 -12.12
N ASP A 56 -7.74 -9.38 -10.98
CA ASP A 56 -6.27 -9.34 -10.94
C ASP A 56 -5.72 -10.73 -11.28
N SER A 57 -5.48 -10.94 -12.57
CA SER A 57 -4.91 -12.16 -13.15
C SER A 57 -3.39 -12.25 -12.97
#